data_AF-A0A818WJQ9-F1
#
_entry.id   AF-A0A818WJQ9-F1
#
_cell.length_a   1.000
_cell.length_b   1.000
_cell.length_c   1.000
_cell.angle_alpha   90.00
_cell.angle_beta   90.00
_cell.angle_gamma   90.00
#
_symmetry.space_group_name_H-M   'P 1'
#
loop_
_entity.id
_entity.type
_entity.pdbx_description
1 polymer ?
#
loop_
_entity_poly.entity_id
_entity_poly.type
_entity_poly.pdbx_seq_one_letter_code
_entity_poly.pdbx_strand_id
1 'polypeptide(L)'
;MHRGSAMFLSDGIEVGHVFRRNLAVFVRSSSSLLNEDLTPAAFWLSNPNNIVEFNAVAGTTHYGYWYRLSDKPEGLSLSTISDYCPNRQPFGRFYNNIVHSTGRFGVWVYPEYAPTISGACNDSQPSQATFDGLIAWKNNKGIETVMSRTIQIKNALVFDNADIGIACITAVGHQETNPSYLRETFYDTHIGSSVIDSIIIGDVGISSTPIVPSTAGLVGE
;
A
#
# COMPACT_ATOMS: atom_id res chain seq x y z
N MET A 1 -12.10 -5.90 -24.20
CA MET A 1 -11.17 -6.07 -23.07
C MET A 1 -11.27 -4.80 -22.22
N HIS A 2 -11.61 -4.95 -20.95
CA HIS A 2 -11.77 -3.83 -20.00
C HIS A 2 -10.44 -3.08 -19.83
N ARG A 3 -10.49 -1.75 -19.69
CA ARG A 3 -9.34 -0.87 -19.44
C ARG A 3 -9.70 0.05 -18.27
N GLY A 4 -8.74 0.32 -17.41
CA GLY A 4 -8.96 0.92 -16.09
C GLY A 4 -8.80 -0.09 -14.96
N SER A 5 -9.10 0.33 -13.74
CA SER A 5 -8.99 -0.54 -12.55
C SER A 5 -10.02 -1.68 -12.59
N ALA A 6 -9.69 -2.82 -11.94
CA ALA A 6 -10.56 -4.00 -11.97
C ALA A 6 -11.58 -4.02 -10.82
N MET A 7 -11.12 -3.98 -9.58
CA MET A 7 -11.96 -3.83 -8.38
C MET A 7 -11.57 -2.53 -7.69
N PHE A 8 -12.50 -1.59 -7.54
CA PHE A 8 -12.19 -0.31 -6.91
C PHE A 8 -13.27 0.14 -5.93
N LEU A 9 -12.80 0.83 -4.90
CA LEU A 9 -13.57 1.70 -4.01
C LEU A 9 -13.18 3.14 -4.35
N SER A 10 -14.13 4.08 -4.33
CA SER A 10 -13.96 5.39 -4.98
C SER A 10 -13.77 6.50 -3.97
N ASP A 11 -14.67 6.58 -3.00
CA ASP A 11 -14.91 7.84 -2.27
C ASP A 11 -14.23 7.88 -0.90
N GLY A 12 -13.73 6.73 -0.43
CA GLY A 12 -12.96 6.62 0.81
C GLY A 12 -13.83 6.39 2.04
N ILE A 13 -15.14 6.25 1.90
CA ILE A 13 -16.06 5.91 3.01
C ILE A 13 -16.53 4.45 2.97
N GLU A 14 -16.13 3.72 1.93
CA GLU A 14 -16.50 2.32 1.72
C GLU A 14 -15.69 1.40 2.63
N VAL A 15 -16.34 0.86 3.67
CA VAL A 15 -15.72 0.03 4.71
C VAL A 15 -16.43 -1.32 4.85
N GLY A 16 -15.73 -2.29 5.43
CA GLY A 16 -16.27 -3.61 5.76
C GLY A 16 -16.50 -4.53 4.56
N HIS A 17 -16.03 -4.15 3.37
CA HIS A 17 -16.08 -5.00 2.20
C HIS A 17 -15.10 -6.16 2.33
N VAL A 18 -15.44 -7.28 1.68
CA VAL A 18 -14.63 -8.51 1.67
C VAL A 18 -14.25 -8.86 0.24
N PHE A 19 -13.00 -8.58 -0.10
CA PHE A 19 -12.33 -9.05 -1.31
C PHE A 19 -11.57 -10.33 -0.99
N ARG A 20 -12.21 -11.48 -1.23
CA ARG A 20 -11.65 -12.79 -0.89
C ARG A 20 -11.62 -13.72 -2.09
N ARG A 21 -10.47 -14.37 -2.32
CA ARG A 21 -10.30 -15.43 -3.34
C ARG A 21 -10.62 -14.96 -4.77
N ASN A 22 -10.33 -13.70 -5.09
CA ASN A 22 -10.45 -13.17 -6.44
C ASN A 22 -9.17 -13.38 -7.23
N LEU A 23 -9.31 -13.48 -8.55
CA LEU A 23 -8.21 -13.50 -9.50
C LEU A 23 -8.35 -12.32 -10.46
N ALA A 24 -7.38 -11.41 -10.45
CA ALA A 24 -7.29 -10.31 -11.41
C ALA A 24 -6.15 -10.57 -12.40
N VAL A 25 -6.46 -10.54 -13.70
CA VAL A 25 -5.49 -10.84 -14.76
C VAL A 25 -5.50 -9.76 -15.81
N PHE A 26 -4.31 -9.31 -16.20
CA PHE A 26 -4.08 -8.42 -17.35
C PHE A 26 -4.86 -7.10 -17.26
N VAL A 27 -4.71 -6.38 -16.15
CA VAL A 27 -5.30 -5.05 -15.94
C VAL A 27 -4.51 -4.01 -16.73
N ARG A 28 -5.20 -3.24 -17.59
CA ARG A 28 -4.56 -2.34 -18.55
C ARG A 28 -4.98 -0.91 -18.37
N SER A 29 -4.06 0.02 -18.62
CA SER A 29 -4.35 1.44 -18.64
C SER A 29 -5.38 1.76 -19.72
N SER A 30 -6.30 2.65 -19.39
CA SER A 30 -7.17 3.29 -20.36
C SER A 30 -6.57 4.64 -20.74
N SER A 31 -6.73 5.03 -22.00
CA SER A 31 -6.37 6.37 -22.51
C SER A 31 -7.60 7.27 -22.66
N SER A 32 -8.72 6.85 -22.10
CA SER A 32 -10.04 7.46 -22.18
C SER A 32 -10.72 7.12 -20.86
N LEU A 33 -11.39 8.08 -20.23
CA LEU A 33 -11.96 8.09 -18.86
C LEU A 33 -11.14 8.94 -17.88
N LEU A 34 -11.22 8.64 -16.58
CA LEU A 34 -10.67 9.48 -15.51
C LEU A 34 -9.14 9.36 -15.44
N ASN A 35 -8.48 10.32 -14.78
CA ASN A 35 -7.02 10.31 -14.64
C ASN A 35 -6.51 9.03 -13.96
N GLU A 36 -7.32 8.44 -13.08
CA GLU A 36 -6.96 7.23 -12.35
C GLU A 36 -7.02 5.98 -13.23
N ASP A 37 -7.71 6.02 -14.37
CA ASP A 37 -7.69 4.95 -15.37
C ASP A 37 -6.41 4.97 -16.22
N LEU A 38 -5.64 6.05 -16.18
CA LEU A 38 -4.29 6.10 -16.76
C LEU A 38 -3.30 5.25 -15.96
N THR A 39 -3.50 5.12 -14.64
CA THR A 39 -2.65 4.36 -13.71
C THR A 39 -3.48 3.34 -12.91
N PRO A 40 -4.00 2.27 -13.54
CA PRO A 40 -4.98 1.39 -12.91
C PRO A 40 -4.36 0.45 -11.88
N ALA A 41 -5.20 -0.02 -10.96
CA ALA A 41 -4.88 -1.10 -10.05
C ALA A 41 -5.80 -2.31 -10.28
N ALA A 42 -5.31 -3.51 -9.97
CA ALA A 42 -6.21 -4.67 -9.84
C ALA A 42 -7.18 -4.48 -8.67
N PHE A 43 -6.67 -3.96 -7.56
CA PHE A 43 -7.45 -3.54 -6.41
C PHE A 43 -7.10 -2.10 -6.05
N TRP A 44 -8.03 -1.18 -6.27
CA TRP A 44 -7.92 0.19 -5.77
C TRP A 44 -8.79 0.33 -4.52
N LEU A 45 -8.14 0.57 -3.38
CA LEU A 45 -8.74 0.66 -2.07
C LEU A 45 -8.60 2.09 -1.57
N SER A 46 -9.69 2.85 -1.59
CA SER A 46 -9.77 4.22 -1.07
C SER A 46 -9.91 4.29 0.45
N ASN A 47 -10.14 3.15 1.11
CA ASN A 47 -10.26 3.01 2.55
C ASN A 47 -9.58 1.73 3.05
N PRO A 48 -8.75 1.79 4.11
CA PRO A 48 -8.01 0.63 4.60
C PRO A 48 -8.85 -0.35 5.42
N ASN A 49 -10.04 0.05 5.88
CA ASN A 49 -10.91 -0.75 6.74
C ASN A 49 -11.76 -1.74 5.92
N ASN A 50 -11.07 -2.58 5.15
CA ASN A 50 -11.65 -3.63 4.31
C ASN A 50 -10.85 -4.93 4.47
N ILE A 51 -11.48 -6.07 4.18
CA ILE A 51 -10.86 -7.38 4.23
C ILE A 51 -10.41 -7.75 2.82
N VAL A 52 -9.10 -7.87 2.62
CA VAL A 52 -8.46 -8.22 1.34
C VAL A 52 -7.59 -9.45 1.59
N GLU A 53 -8.05 -10.63 1.19
CA GLU A 53 -7.32 -11.86 1.48
C GLU A 53 -7.44 -12.96 0.43
N PHE A 54 -6.41 -13.78 0.33
CA PHE A 54 -6.34 -14.91 -0.60
C PHE A 54 -6.57 -14.53 -2.07
N ASN A 55 -6.31 -13.28 -2.45
CA ASN A 55 -6.46 -12.85 -3.83
C ASN A 55 -5.16 -13.07 -4.61
N ALA A 56 -5.28 -13.25 -5.92
CA ALA A 56 -4.16 -13.34 -6.84
C ALA A 56 -4.26 -12.25 -7.92
N VAL A 57 -3.14 -11.58 -8.17
CA VAL A 57 -3.00 -10.60 -9.24
C VAL A 57 -1.88 -11.04 -10.18
N ALA A 58 -2.20 -11.17 -11.47
CA ALA A 58 -1.27 -11.61 -12.50
C ALA A 58 -1.29 -10.63 -13.69
N GLY A 59 -0.26 -9.79 -13.78
CA GLY A 59 -0.13 -8.87 -14.91
C GLY A 59 -1.00 -7.63 -14.77
N THR A 60 -0.38 -6.49 -14.47
CA THR A 60 -1.04 -5.17 -14.53
C THR A 60 -0.08 -4.16 -15.18
N THR A 61 -0.60 -3.13 -15.85
CA THR A 61 0.30 -2.08 -16.39
C THR A 61 0.91 -1.22 -15.30
N HIS A 62 0.26 -1.09 -14.14
CA HIS A 62 0.71 -0.22 -13.05
C HIS A 62 0.69 -0.95 -11.71
N TYR A 63 -0.45 -1.03 -11.03
CA TYR A 63 -0.49 -1.44 -9.62
C TYR A 63 -1.21 -2.77 -9.46
N GLY A 64 -0.76 -3.61 -8.52
CA GLY A 64 -1.53 -4.76 -8.07
C GLY A 64 -2.59 -4.32 -7.07
N TYR A 65 -2.15 -3.96 -5.88
CA TYR A 65 -2.97 -3.37 -4.83
C TYR A 65 -2.55 -1.92 -4.62
N TRP A 66 -3.50 -1.00 -4.69
CA TRP A 66 -3.28 0.42 -4.43
C TRP A 66 -4.17 0.89 -3.29
N TYR A 67 -3.57 1.15 -2.14
CA TYR A 67 -4.21 1.86 -1.03
C TYR A 67 -4.01 3.35 -1.24
N ARG A 68 -5.01 3.99 -1.87
CA ARG A 68 -5.03 5.43 -2.13
C ARG A 68 -5.83 6.13 -1.04
N LEU A 69 -5.17 6.43 0.06
CA LEU A 69 -5.84 6.89 1.27
C LEU A 69 -5.75 8.41 1.39
N SER A 70 -6.85 9.08 1.07
CA SER A 70 -6.96 10.54 1.17
C SER A 70 -7.16 11.00 2.62
N ASP A 71 -6.88 12.28 2.88
CA ASP A 71 -7.12 12.92 4.17
C ASP A 71 -8.61 13.17 4.43
N LYS A 72 -9.42 13.29 3.36
CA LYS A 72 -10.88 13.43 3.40
C LYS A 72 -11.55 12.54 2.34
N PRO A 73 -12.86 12.27 2.47
CA PRO A 73 -13.60 11.58 1.43
C PRO A 73 -13.57 12.37 0.13
N GLU A 74 -13.64 11.66 -0.99
CA GLU A 74 -13.68 12.25 -2.32
C GLU A 74 -15.04 12.01 -2.98
N GLY A 75 -15.18 12.47 -4.23
CA GLY A 75 -16.39 12.24 -5.02
C GLY A 75 -17.65 12.85 -4.39
N LEU A 76 -18.75 12.10 -4.47
CA LEU A 76 -20.06 12.54 -3.96
C LEU A 76 -20.11 12.50 -2.42
N SER A 77 -19.17 11.79 -1.79
CA SER A 77 -19.12 11.64 -0.34
C SER A 77 -18.50 12.84 0.38
N LEU A 78 -17.80 13.72 -0.33
CA LEU A 78 -17.10 14.90 0.23
C LEU A 78 -18.00 15.80 1.10
N SER A 79 -19.27 15.96 0.73
CA SER A 79 -20.24 16.80 1.46
C SER A 79 -21.07 16.06 2.50
N THR A 80 -20.93 14.73 2.59
CA THR A 80 -21.82 13.87 3.38
C THR A 80 -21.29 13.63 4.79
N ILE A 81 -19.96 13.60 4.97
CA ILE A 81 -19.32 13.35 6.26
C ILE A 81 -18.11 14.28 6.41
N SER A 82 -18.21 15.27 7.31
CA SER A 82 -17.19 16.31 7.47
C SER A 82 -15.98 15.90 8.33
N ASP A 83 -16.12 14.85 9.14
CA ASP A 83 -15.11 14.39 10.09
C ASP A 83 -14.79 12.89 9.87
N TYR A 84 -14.35 12.57 8.66
CA TYR A 84 -13.93 11.22 8.29
C TYR A 84 -12.60 11.29 7.54
N CYS A 85 -11.59 10.59 8.03
CA CYS A 85 -10.24 10.61 7.46
C CYS A 85 -9.84 9.20 7.03
N PRO A 86 -9.94 8.85 5.73
CA PRO A 86 -9.59 7.51 5.22
C PRO A 86 -8.17 7.08 5.61
N ASN A 87 -7.19 7.99 5.56
CA ASN A 87 -5.80 7.74 5.98
C ASN A 87 -5.59 7.54 7.50
N ARG A 88 -6.60 7.76 8.33
CA ARG A 88 -6.60 7.49 9.77
C ARG A 88 -7.35 6.22 10.14
N GLN A 89 -8.18 5.69 9.23
CA GLN A 89 -9.04 4.55 9.55
C GLN A 89 -8.23 3.33 10.00
N PRO A 90 -8.75 2.56 10.98
CA PRO A 90 -8.15 1.30 11.37
C PRO A 90 -7.98 0.38 10.16
N PHE A 91 -6.86 -0.35 10.13
CA PHE A 91 -6.61 -1.29 9.06
C PHE A 91 -7.54 -2.49 9.22
N GLY A 92 -8.19 -2.90 8.13
CA GLY A 92 -8.99 -4.11 8.10
C GLY A 92 -8.07 -5.34 8.12
N ARG A 93 -8.03 -6.08 7.00
CA ARG A 93 -7.15 -7.25 6.89
C ARG A 93 -6.50 -7.31 5.52
N PHE A 94 -5.19 -7.54 5.50
CA PHE A 94 -4.47 -7.96 4.31
C PHE A 94 -3.76 -9.26 4.59
N TYR A 95 -4.23 -10.37 4.00
CA TYR A 95 -3.72 -11.70 4.34
C TYR A 95 -3.58 -12.62 3.12
N ASN A 96 -2.40 -13.23 2.96
CA ASN A 96 -2.12 -14.25 1.93
C ASN A 96 -2.52 -13.82 0.52
N ASN A 97 -2.21 -12.58 0.16
CA ASN A 97 -2.40 -12.09 -1.21
C ASN A 97 -1.13 -12.33 -2.03
N ILE A 98 -1.34 -12.63 -3.30
CA ILE A 98 -0.31 -12.93 -4.28
C ILE A 98 -0.37 -11.85 -5.37
N VAL A 99 0.79 -11.31 -5.76
CA VAL A 99 0.88 -10.33 -6.85
C VAL A 99 2.16 -10.48 -7.65
N HIS A 100 2.01 -10.53 -8.97
CA HIS A 100 3.16 -10.55 -9.85
C HIS A 100 2.94 -9.87 -11.20
N SER A 101 4.07 -9.58 -11.86
CA SER A 101 4.08 -9.03 -13.22
C SER A 101 3.38 -7.67 -13.34
N THR A 102 3.44 -6.84 -12.29
CA THR A 102 2.93 -5.47 -12.36
C THR A 102 3.98 -4.52 -12.95
N GLY A 103 3.59 -3.65 -13.88
CA GLY A 103 4.50 -2.67 -14.49
C GLY A 103 5.04 -1.61 -13.52
N ARG A 104 4.44 -1.46 -12.34
CA ARG A 104 4.96 -0.66 -11.22
C ARG A 104 4.96 -1.47 -9.92
N PHE A 105 4.07 -1.17 -8.99
CA PHE A 105 4.12 -1.70 -7.63
C PHE A 105 3.18 -2.90 -7.47
N GLY A 106 3.67 -3.96 -6.83
CA GLY A 106 2.82 -5.07 -6.40
C GLY A 106 1.79 -4.60 -5.36
N VAL A 107 2.26 -3.92 -4.32
CA VAL A 107 1.44 -3.17 -3.35
C VAL A 107 1.96 -1.74 -3.24
N TRP A 108 1.07 -0.75 -3.31
CA TRP A 108 1.41 0.65 -3.13
C TRP A 108 0.48 1.31 -2.11
N VAL A 109 1.06 1.90 -1.06
CA VAL A 109 0.36 2.74 -0.09
C VAL A 109 0.86 4.17 -0.26
N TYR A 110 0.00 5.03 -0.83
CA TYR A 110 0.33 6.42 -1.18
C TYR A 110 -0.97 7.23 -1.23
N PRO A 111 -1.03 8.49 -0.76
CA PRO A 111 0.11 9.36 -0.39
C PRO A 111 0.67 9.16 1.02
N GLU A 112 -0.17 8.89 2.00
CA GLU A 112 0.18 8.73 3.42
C GLU A 112 -0.77 7.72 4.06
N TYR A 113 -0.28 6.94 5.03
CA TYR A 113 -1.14 6.16 5.90
C TYR A 113 -0.65 6.18 7.35
N ALA A 114 -1.52 6.64 8.25
CA ALA A 114 -1.18 6.91 9.65
C ALA A 114 -2.33 6.47 10.57
N PRO A 115 -2.65 5.17 10.60
CA PRO A 115 -3.86 4.68 11.24
C PRO A 115 -3.91 4.94 12.74
N THR A 116 -5.12 5.14 13.24
CA THR A 116 -5.41 5.39 14.65
C THR A 116 -6.43 4.40 15.20
N ILE A 117 -6.58 4.35 16.52
CA ILE A 117 -7.47 3.38 17.17
C ILE A 117 -8.93 3.67 16.80
N SER A 118 -9.36 4.94 16.84
CA SER A 118 -10.73 5.32 16.53
C SER A 118 -10.98 5.62 15.06
N GLY A 119 -9.94 5.96 14.29
CA GLY A 119 -10.07 6.45 12.92
C GLY A 119 -10.56 7.89 12.79
N ALA A 120 -10.90 8.57 13.90
CA ALA A 120 -11.30 9.97 13.86
C ALA A 120 -10.15 10.87 13.39
N CYS A 121 -10.48 11.97 12.71
CA CYS A 121 -9.46 12.87 12.14
C CYS A 121 -8.58 13.54 13.19
N ASN A 122 -9.11 13.73 14.41
CA ASN A 122 -8.40 14.34 15.54
C ASN A 122 -7.73 13.30 16.46
N ASP A 123 -7.87 12.00 16.18
CA ASP A 123 -7.23 10.96 16.97
C ASP A 123 -5.72 10.94 16.69
N SER A 124 -4.94 10.79 17.76
CA SER A 124 -3.49 10.67 17.70
C SER A 124 -2.98 9.32 18.19
N GLN A 125 -3.85 8.48 18.77
CA GLN A 125 -3.48 7.17 19.28
C GLN A 125 -3.24 6.21 18.10
N PRO A 126 -1.98 5.81 17.83
CA PRO A 126 -1.67 4.95 16.69
C PRO A 126 -2.35 3.57 16.81
N SER A 127 -2.76 3.02 15.68
CA SER A 127 -3.08 1.59 15.56
C SER A 127 -2.13 0.93 14.56
N GLN A 128 -1.88 -0.37 14.73
CA GLN A 128 -0.98 -1.13 13.86
C GLN A 128 -1.74 -1.61 12.62
N ALA A 129 -1.21 -1.30 11.43
CA ALA A 129 -1.61 -1.97 10.20
C ALA A 129 -0.63 -3.11 9.90
N THR A 130 -1.14 -4.25 9.44
CA THR A 130 -0.31 -5.42 9.12
C THR A 130 -0.65 -5.98 7.76
N PHE A 131 0.33 -5.95 6.85
CA PHE A 131 0.32 -6.68 5.59
C PHE A 131 0.95 -8.05 5.82
N ASP A 132 0.12 -9.09 5.94
CA ASP A 132 0.55 -10.42 6.37
C ASP A 132 0.50 -11.43 5.21
N GLY A 133 1.56 -12.23 5.06
CA GLY A 133 1.61 -13.33 4.09
C GLY A 133 1.67 -12.89 2.63
N LEU A 134 2.17 -11.68 2.34
CA LEU A 134 2.31 -11.19 0.96
C LEU A 134 3.31 -12.06 0.19
N ILE A 135 2.94 -12.53 -1.00
CA ILE A 135 3.88 -13.08 -1.99
C ILE A 135 3.95 -12.13 -3.18
N ALA A 136 5.11 -11.53 -3.43
CA ALA A 136 5.28 -10.51 -4.47
C ALA A 136 6.56 -10.73 -5.31
N TRP A 137 6.39 -10.97 -6.62
CA TRP A 137 7.52 -11.17 -7.54
C TRP A 137 7.30 -10.62 -8.95
N LYS A 138 8.39 -10.42 -9.70
CA LYS A 138 8.37 -9.89 -11.07
C LYS A 138 7.56 -8.60 -11.22
N ASN A 139 7.48 -7.80 -10.15
CA ASN A 139 6.94 -6.44 -10.20
C ASN A 139 8.10 -5.46 -10.43
N ASN A 140 7.83 -4.19 -10.71
CA ASN A 140 8.90 -3.19 -10.62
C ASN A 140 9.36 -3.03 -9.16
N LYS A 141 8.41 -2.84 -8.23
CA LYS A 141 8.68 -3.01 -6.80
C LYS A 141 7.66 -3.94 -6.15
N GLY A 142 8.08 -4.71 -5.14
CA GLY A 142 7.22 -5.66 -4.44
C GLY A 142 6.13 -4.95 -3.63
N ILE A 143 6.52 -4.23 -2.60
CA ILE A 143 5.64 -3.39 -1.76
C ILE A 143 6.32 -2.07 -1.43
N GLU A 144 5.61 -0.96 -1.62
CA GLU A 144 6.05 0.38 -1.24
C GLU A 144 5.01 1.09 -0.38
N THR A 145 5.44 1.64 0.75
CA THR A 145 4.63 2.51 1.61
C THR A 145 5.26 3.88 1.69
N VAL A 146 4.50 4.92 1.40
CA VAL A 146 4.98 6.31 1.36
C VAL A 146 4.36 7.10 2.50
N MET A 147 5.19 7.91 3.18
CA MET A 147 4.82 8.79 4.30
C MET A 147 3.96 8.07 5.34
N SER A 148 4.21 6.78 5.55
CA SER A 148 3.37 5.93 6.39
C SER A 148 4.04 5.60 7.71
N ARG A 149 3.24 5.37 8.76
CA ARG A 149 3.72 4.92 10.08
C ARG A 149 2.88 3.75 10.57
N THR A 150 3.38 3.03 11.58
CA THR A 150 2.70 1.91 12.22
C THR A 150 2.30 0.82 11.21
N ILE A 151 3.17 0.56 10.22
CA ILE A 151 2.97 -0.47 9.19
C ILE A 151 3.90 -1.65 9.42
N GLN A 152 3.34 -2.84 9.55
CA GLN A 152 4.07 -4.09 9.65
C GLN A 152 3.90 -4.89 8.36
N ILE A 153 5.01 -5.36 7.80
CA ILE A 153 5.03 -6.36 6.74
C ILE A 153 5.50 -7.66 7.37
N LYS A 154 4.61 -8.65 7.46
CA LYS A 154 4.86 -9.90 8.17
C LYS A 154 4.75 -11.10 7.24
N ASN A 155 5.59 -12.11 7.50
CA ASN A 155 5.54 -13.39 6.80
C ASN A 155 5.56 -13.25 5.27
N ALA A 156 6.23 -12.23 4.75
CA ALA A 156 6.24 -11.94 3.33
C ALA A 156 7.31 -12.75 2.60
N LEU A 157 7.01 -13.17 1.37
CA LEU A 157 7.97 -13.72 0.42
C LEU A 157 8.05 -12.77 -0.77
N VAL A 158 9.12 -11.99 -0.82
CA VAL A 158 9.31 -10.96 -1.85
C VAL A 158 10.58 -11.26 -2.62
N PHE A 159 10.46 -11.51 -3.92
CA PHE A 159 11.61 -11.93 -4.71
C PHE A 159 11.54 -11.43 -6.15
N ASP A 160 12.70 -11.29 -6.80
CA ASP A 160 12.77 -11.11 -8.26
C ASP A 160 11.93 -9.90 -8.76
N ASN A 161 11.98 -8.78 -8.05
CA ASN A 161 11.33 -7.52 -8.45
C ASN A 161 12.38 -6.62 -9.09
N ALA A 162 12.05 -5.97 -10.22
CA ALA A 162 13.04 -5.32 -11.09
C ALA A 162 13.83 -4.18 -10.43
N ASP A 163 13.25 -3.50 -9.43
CA ASP A 163 13.90 -2.39 -8.73
C ASP A 163 14.07 -2.70 -7.23
N ILE A 164 12.98 -2.74 -6.44
CA ILE A 164 13.10 -2.92 -4.98
C ILE A 164 12.07 -3.92 -4.47
N GLY A 165 12.48 -4.85 -3.60
CA GLY A 165 11.57 -5.73 -2.88
C GLY A 165 10.60 -4.98 -1.96
N ILE A 166 11.10 -4.36 -0.89
CA ILE A 166 10.31 -3.60 0.09
C ILE A 166 10.85 -2.17 0.24
N ALA A 167 10.00 -1.18 0.08
CA ALA A 167 10.34 0.22 0.27
C ALA A 167 9.42 0.87 1.32
N CYS A 168 9.99 1.32 2.43
CA CYS A 168 9.30 2.22 3.36
C CYS A 168 9.90 3.61 3.18
N ILE A 169 9.16 4.52 2.55
CA ILE A 169 9.62 5.87 2.26
C ILE A 169 9.00 6.81 3.27
N THR A 170 9.80 7.35 4.19
CA THR A 170 9.38 8.45 5.06
C THR A 170 10.01 9.76 4.57
N ALA A 171 9.55 10.89 5.09
CA ALA A 171 10.31 12.13 4.95
C ALA A 171 11.71 11.89 5.54
N VAL A 172 12.72 12.10 4.70
CA VAL A 172 14.12 11.81 4.97
C VAL A 172 14.57 12.50 6.25
N GLY A 173 14.90 11.69 7.25
CA GLY A 173 15.63 12.11 8.44
C GLY A 173 14.74 12.49 9.62
N HIS A 174 15.28 12.22 10.81
CA HIS A 174 14.85 12.78 12.08
C HIS A 174 15.11 14.30 12.08
N GLN A 175 14.47 15.05 11.18
CA GLN A 175 14.55 16.51 11.15
C GLN A 175 13.57 17.08 12.18
N GLU A 176 14.02 18.00 13.02
CA GLU A 176 13.18 18.71 13.99
C GLU A 176 12.01 19.48 13.34
N THR A 177 12.08 19.68 12.02
CA THR A 177 11.05 20.33 11.19
C THR A 177 9.93 19.38 10.77
N ASN A 178 10.11 18.05 10.84
CA ASN A 178 9.03 17.11 10.55
C ASN A 178 7.96 17.19 11.66
N PRO A 179 6.65 17.14 11.28
CA PRO A 179 5.58 17.02 12.26
C PRO A 179 5.88 15.87 13.23
N SER A 180 5.69 16.11 14.53
CA SER A 180 6.05 15.17 15.58
C SER A 180 5.40 13.79 15.43
N TYR A 181 4.27 13.69 14.73
CA TYR A 181 3.59 12.43 14.41
C TYR A 181 4.23 11.64 13.25
N LEU A 182 5.20 12.19 12.52
CA LEU A 182 5.95 11.52 11.43
C LEU A 182 7.38 11.14 11.82
N ARG A 183 7.77 11.34 13.08
CA ARG A 183 9.09 10.96 13.57
C ARG A 183 9.09 9.48 13.92
N GLU A 184 9.97 8.71 13.29
CA GLU A 184 10.16 7.29 13.62
C GLU A 184 10.67 7.15 15.07
N THR A 185 10.09 6.19 15.79
CA THR A 185 10.62 5.73 17.08
C THR A 185 11.31 4.40 16.87
N PHE A 186 12.15 3.99 17.83
CA PHE A 186 12.71 2.63 17.86
C PHE A 186 11.61 1.59 17.69
N TYR A 187 11.96 0.44 17.10
CA TYR A 187 11.03 -0.68 16.91
C TYR A 187 10.17 -0.95 18.15
N ASP A 188 8.85 -0.93 17.96
CA ASP A 188 7.84 -1.37 18.92
C ASP A 188 6.90 -2.35 18.19
N THR A 189 6.65 -3.50 18.80
CA THR A 189 5.74 -4.53 18.27
C THR A 189 4.30 -4.05 18.09
N HIS A 190 3.88 -2.98 18.77
CA HIS A 190 2.50 -2.46 18.76
C HIS A 190 2.29 -1.22 17.89
N ILE A 191 3.35 -0.42 17.65
CA ILE A 191 3.22 0.89 16.98
C ILE A 191 4.40 1.22 16.05
N GLY A 192 5.34 0.30 15.85
CA GLY A 192 6.53 0.50 15.01
C GLY A 192 6.33 -0.01 13.58
N SER A 193 6.81 0.77 12.61
CA SER A 193 6.96 0.28 11.24
C SER A 193 8.06 -0.77 11.18
N SER A 194 7.79 -1.94 10.58
CA SER A 194 8.77 -3.04 10.57
C SER A 194 8.50 -4.12 9.53
N VAL A 195 9.56 -4.80 9.13
CA VAL A 195 9.52 -6.04 8.35
C VAL A 195 9.89 -7.19 9.28
N ILE A 196 8.99 -8.15 9.46
CA ILE A 196 9.12 -9.22 10.46
C ILE A 196 8.90 -10.58 9.78
N ASP A 197 9.69 -11.59 10.14
CA ASP A 197 9.55 -12.98 9.68
C ASP A 197 9.43 -13.13 8.14
N SER A 198 10.09 -12.24 7.39
CA SER A 198 9.94 -12.14 5.95
C SER A 198 11.22 -12.55 5.23
N ILE A 199 11.06 -13.17 4.06
CA ILE A 199 12.13 -13.61 3.18
C ILE A 199 12.17 -12.68 1.96
N ILE A 200 13.31 -12.02 1.77
CA ILE A 200 13.56 -11.15 0.61
C ILE A 200 14.70 -11.79 -0.20
N ILE A 201 14.46 -12.06 -1.48
CA ILE A 201 15.44 -12.70 -2.38
C ILE A 201 15.67 -11.83 -3.62
N GLY A 202 16.92 -11.56 -3.94
CA GLY A 202 17.31 -10.88 -5.17
C GLY A 202 18.83 -10.79 -5.26
N ASP A 203 19.29 -10.08 -6.28
CA ASP A 203 20.66 -9.67 -6.48
C ASP A 203 21.00 -8.41 -5.65
N VAL A 204 22.29 -8.29 -5.32
CA VAL A 204 22.89 -7.09 -4.72
C VAL A 204 23.34 -6.15 -5.85
N GLY A 205 22.44 -5.86 -6.77
CA GLY A 205 22.66 -4.95 -7.89
C GLY A 205 22.38 -3.48 -7.52
N ILE A 206 22.60 -2.60 -8.48
CA ILE A 206 22.36 -1.15 -8.32
C ILE A 206 20.91 -0.85 -8.76
N SER A 207 20.07 -0.44 -7.82
CA SER A 207 18.75 0.12 -8.14
C SER A 207 18.91 1.35 -9.05
N SER A 208 18.04 1.47 -10.05
CA SER A 208 18.01 2.64 -10.94
C SER A 208 17.48 3.90 -10.24
N THR A 209 16.97 3.76 -9.01
CA THR A 209 16.51 4.86 -8.16
C THR A 209 17.40 4.99 -6.92
N PRO A 210 17.64 6.21 -6.39
CA PRO A 210 18.39 6.36 -5.16
C PRO A 210 17.71 5.60 -4.02
N ILE A 211 18.46 4.68 -3.40
CA ILE A 211 18.09 4.03 -2.14
C ILE A 211 18.04 5.13 -1.07
N VAL A 212 16.83 5.53 -0.67
CA VAL A 212 16.59 6.48 0.43
C VAL A 212 16.63 5.76 1.79
N PRO A 213 16.81 6.46 2.92
CA PRO A 213 16.67 5.84 4.25
C PRO A 213 15.37 5.04 4.36
N SER A 214 15.38 3.98 5.18
CA SER A 214 14.27 3.02 5.42
C SER A 214 13.83 2.15 4.24
N THR A 215 14.64 2.01 3.19
CA THR A 215 14.44 1.00 2.13
C THR A 215 15.14 -0.32 2.47
N ALA A 216 14.49 -1.45 2.18
CA ALA A 216 15.03 -2.79 2.41
C ALA A 216 14.67 -3.69 1.22
N GLY A 217 15.63 -3.96 0.35
CA GLY A 217 15.35 -4.82 -0.80
C GLY A 217 16.61 -5.25 -1.50
N LEU A 218 16.53 -6.45 -2.07
CA LEU A 218 17.43 -6.90 -3.13
C LEU A 218 16.73 -6.62 -4.47
N VAL A 219 17.51 -6.29 -5.49
CA VAL A 219 17.00 -6.02 -6.85
C VAL A 219 16.90 -7.34 -7.62
N GLY A 220 15.98 -7.51 -8.55
CA GLY A 220 15.87 -8.70 -9.40
C GLY A 220 16.42 -8.44 -10.80
N GLU A 221 17.08 -9.44 -11.41
CA GLU A 221 17.50 -9.42 -12.82
C GLU A 221 16.37 -9.79 -13.81
#